data_AF-J0QQL2-F1
#
_entry.id   AF-J0QQL2-F1
#
_cell.length_a   1.000
_cell.length_b   1.000
_cell.length_c   1.000
_cell.angle_alpha   90.00
_cell.angle_beta   90.00
_cell.angle_gamma   90.00
#
_symmetry.space_group_name_H-M   'P 1'
#
loop_
_entity.id
_entity.type
_entity.pdbx_description
1 polymer ?
#
loop_
_entity_poly.entity_id
_entity_poly.type
_entity_poly.pdbx_seq_one_letter_code
_entity_poly.pdbx_strand_id
1 'polypeptide(L)'
;MSTIYDWSLTASENARCDDDINWLERQLPSSVNNSARVMMQRMREYLSDTGGVLEGIVTVDAEQQNTAISLQSKTQFREYHNDIVLCFKAKGTNVGGTTVSLNDLESKAVYKVTDRGARFLSGGEIQKGCIYSLIYNHGVWQLMNPTPLSSAPVVARYPSGTIGVFAMQSLPSGWLLCDGKAYSRSDYSDLYNAIGTRWGGSDSWTKFNVPDLRGVFLRGVDDDRKIDPWRSFGTLQNDSIKTHDHGGETFSILNSEGGSESWHGNITILWGYELNDQQRLKLAERLGVKAEDIRVHHKLAFPHSHLRMQDVVLEGVGSAETRPINMSVVFAIKT
;
A
#
# COMPACT_ATOMS: atom_id res chain seq x y z
N MET A 1 55.56 -15.18 -0.23
CA MET A 1 54.91 -14.10 0.52
C MET A 1 53.72 -14.74 1.19
N SER A 2 53.79 -14.83 2.51
CA SER A 2 52.65 -15.22 3.34
C SER A 2 51.59 -14.14 3.30
N THR A 3 50.37 -14.53 3.60
CA THR A 3 49.23 -13.67 3.84
C THR A 3 48.90 -13.67 5.33
N ILE A 4 48.01 -12.77 5.75
CA ILE A 4 47.50 -12.75 7.13
C ILE A 4 46.78 -14.06 7.53
N TYR A 5 46.33 -14.84 6.54
CA TYR A 5 45.67 -16.14 6.77
C TYR A 5 46.66 -17.27 7.11
N ASP A 6 47.96 -17.06 6.89
CA ASP A 6 49.01 -18.05 7.20
C ASP A 6 49.55 -17.91 8.64
N TRP A 7 49.08 -16.90 9.38
CA TRP A 7 49.56 -16.61 10.73
C TRP A 7 48.94 -17.56 11.75
N SER A 8 49.78 -18.02 12.68
CA SER A 8 49.35 -18.84 13.81
C SER A 8 48.60 -18.01 14.85
N LEU A 9 47.66 -18.64 15.55
CA LEU A 9 47.06 -18.11 16.77
C LEU A 9 48.04 -18.12 17.95
N THR A 10 49.14 -18.87 17.85
CA THR A 10 50.23 -18.89 18.84
C THR A 10 51.27 -17.84 18.48
N ALA A 11 51.39 -16.78 19.29
CA ALA A 11 52.28 -15.65 19.01
C ALA A 11 53.75 -16.04 18.78
N SER A 12 54.27 -17.05 19.50
CA SER A 12 55.66 -17.51 19.36
C SER A 12 55.96 -18.18 18.01
N GLU A 13 54.95 -18.67 17.30
CA GLU A 13 55.10 -19.34 16.00
C GLU A 13 55.17 -18.34 14.83
N ASN A 14 54.76 -17.09 15.06
CA ASN A 14 54.70 -16.06 14.03
C ASN A 14 56.04 -15.34 13.76
N ALA A 15 57.11 -15.68 14.47
CA ALA A 15 58.39 -14.97 14.37
C ALA A 15 59.02 -14.97 12.95
N ARG A 16 58.62 -15.92 12.09
CA ARG A 16 59.08 -16.07 10.70
C ARG A 16 57.94 -16.41 9.73
N CYS A 17 56.69 -16.11 10.11
CA CYS A 17 55.54 -16.43 9.27
C CYS A 17 55.48 -15.54 8.03
N ASP A 18 55.94 -14.28 8.14
CA ASP A 18 56.00 -13.31 7.04
C ASP A 18 57.39 -12.69 6.96
N ASP A 19 58.09 -12.95 5.85
CA ASP A 19 59.45 -12.43 5.61
C ASP A 19 59.51 -10.90 5.57
N ASP A 20 58.40 -10.23 5.25
CA ASP A 20 58.30 -8.77 5.22
C ASP A 20 58.08 -8.18 6.64
N ILE A 21 57.71 -9.02 7.63
CA ILE A 21 57.51 -8.64 9.03
C ILE A 21 58.57 -9.33 9.90
N ASN A 22 59.62 -8.59 10.20
CA ASN A 22 60.79 -9.11 10.90
C ASN A 22 60.87 -8.51 12.31
N TRP A 23 60.62 -9.33 13.35
CA TRP A 23 60.72 -8.93 14.77
C TRP A 23 61.89 -9.60 15.51
N LEU A 24 63.09 -9.59 14.92
CA LEU A 24 64.30 -10.06 15.58
C LEU A 24 64.69 -9.15 16.76
N GLU A 25 65.38 -9.73 17.74
CA GLU A 25 65.98 -8.97 18.81
C GLU A 25 67.13 -8.09 18.29
N ARG A 26 67.35 -6.93 18.94
CA ARG A 26 68.45 -5.98 18.66
C ARG A 26 68.43 -5.37 17.25
N GLN A 27 67.25 -5.26 16.65
CA GLN A 27 67.08 -4.57 15.38
C GLN A 27 67.27 -3.05 15.46
N LEU A 28 67.67 -2.46 14.34
CA LEU A 28 67.64 -1.00 14.17
C LEU A 28 66.19 -0.49 14.28
N PRO A 29 65.95 0.68 14.90
CA PRO A 29 64.61 1.26 15.00
C PRO A 29 63.88 1.42 13.66
N SER A 30 64.61 1.63 12.56
CA SER A 30 64.03 1.70 11.22
C SER A 30 63.43 0.37 10.74
N SER A 31 64.05 -0.76 11.09
CA SER A 31 63.56 -2.11 10.75
C SER A 31 62.24 -2.40 11.46
N VAL A 32 62.19 -2.11 12.77
CA VAL A 32 60.97 -2.20 13.60
C VAL A 32 59.83 -1.38 12.98
N ASN A 33 60.13 -0.15 12.57
CA ASN A 33 59.15 0.72 11.90
C ASN A 33 58.69 0.17 10.55
N ASN A 34 59.58 -0.45 9.76
CA ASN A 34 59.20 -1.07 8.49
C ASN A 34 58.24 -2.24 8.72
N SER A 35 58.55 -3.14 9.64
CA SER A 35 57.70 -4.29 9.97
C SER A 35 56.34 -3.87 10.52
N ALA A 36 56.29 -2.82 11.34
CA ALA A 36 55.02 -2.23 11.78
C ALA A 36 54.16 -1.73 10.60
N ARG A 37 54.77 -1.07 9.60
CA ARG A 37 54.04 -0.60 8.40
C ARG A 37 53.50 -1.75 7.56
N VAL A 38 54.26 -2.84 7.42
CA VAL A 38 53.80 -4.04 6.72
C VAL A 38 52.64 -4.70 7.48
N MET A 39 52.71 -4.78 8.81
CA MET A 39 51.59 -5.30 9.61
C MET A 39 50.31 -4.47 9.42
N MET A 40 50.42 -3.14 9.38
CA MET A 40 49.28 -2.26 9.04
C MET A 40 48.73 -2.55 7.63
N GLN A 41 49.59 -2.83 6.65
CA GLN A 41 49.18 -3.23 5.31
C GLN A 41 48.41 -4.56 5.32
N ARG A 42 48.91 -5.59 6.00
CA ARG A 42 48.25 -6.91 6.11
C ARG A 42 46.86 -6.81 6.75
N MET A 43 46.72 -5.98 7.78
CA MET A 43 45.42 -5.68 8.39
C MET A 43 44.47 -4.97 7.41
N ARG A 44 44.98 -4.04 6.58
CA ARG A 44 44.16 -3.36 5.58
C ARG A 44 43.73 -4.30 4.45
N GLU A 45 44.60 -5.21 4.04
CA GLU A 45 44.32 -6.30 3.09
C GLU A 45 43.16 -7.17 3.63
N TYR A 46 43.25 -7.64 4.88
CA TYR A 46 42.17 -8.39 5.53
C TYR A 46 40.83 -7.65 5.57
N LEU A 47 40.84 -6.36 5.92
CA LEU A 47 39.63 -5.52 5.92
C LEU A 47 39.05 -5.33 4.51
N SER A 48 39.90 -5.31 3.48
CA SER A 48 39.44 -5.24 2.09
C SER A 48 38.76 -6.54 1.66
N ASP A 49 39.31 -7.67 2.10
CA ASP A 49 38.80 -9.01 1.79
C ASP A 49 37.44 -9.27 2.43
N THR A 50 37.29 -8.91 3.69
CA THR A 50 36.08 -9.17 4.50
C THR A 50 35.05 -8.03 4.48
N GLY A 51 35.43 -6.84 4.00
CA GLY A 51 34.59 -5.64 4.04
C GLY A 51 33.53 -5.54 2.94
N GLY A 52 33.44 -6.49 2.00
CA GLY A 52 32.44 -6.47 0.92
C GLY A 52 32.78 -5.51 -0.24
N VAL A 53 34.02 -5.01 -0.28
CA VAL A 53 34.51 -4.08 -1.32
C VAL A 53 34.92 -4.83 -2.60
N LEU A 54 35.25 -6.12 -2.50
CA LEU A 54 35.64 -6.94 -3.65
C LEU A 54 34.49 -7.04 -4.67
N GLU A 55 34.82 -6.92 -5.95
CA GLU A 55 33.85 -7.10 -7.02
C GLU A 55 33.91 -8.54 -7.55
N GLY A 56 32.79 -9.25 -7.49
CA GLY A 56 32.63 -10.55 -8.12
C GLY A 56 32.16 -10.40 -9.55
N ILE A 57 33.07 -10.52 -10.50
CA ILE A 57 32.77 -10.49 -11.93
C ILE A 57 32.13 -11.84 -12.28
N VAL A 58 30.86 -11.81 -12.65
CA VAL A 58 30.06 -13.01 -12.95
C VAL A 58 30.00 -13.19 -14.46
N THR A 59 30.51 -14.32 -14.94
CA THR A 59 30.44 -14.76 -16.34
C THR A 59 29.53 -15.98 -16.42
N VAL A 60 28.52 -15.94 -17.29
CA VAL A 60 27.54 -17.02 -17.45
C VAL A 60 27.75 -17.70 -18.79
N ASP A 61 27.93 -19.02 -18.75
CA ASP A 61 27.79 -19.89 -19.92
C ASP A 61 26.32 -20.31 -20.03
N ALA A 62 25.62 -19.70 -20.99
CA ALA A 62 24.19 -19.93 -21.19
C ALA A 62 23.88 -21.33 -21.75
N GLU A 63 24.81 -21.94 -22.49
CA GLU A 63 24.63 -23.26 -23.10
C GLU A 63 24.73 -24.37 -22.05
N GLN A 64 25.71 -24.26 -21.16
CA GLN A 64 25.96 -25.25 -20.11
C GLN A 64 25.23 -24.95 -18.80
N GLN A 65 24.55 -23.79 -18.70
CA GLN A 65 23.92 -23.30 -17.47
C GLN A 65 24.90 -23.27 -16.29
N ASN A 66 26.12 -22.78 -16.56
CA ASN A 66 27.18 -22.67 -15.55
C ASN A 66 27.58 -21.21 -15.36
N THR A 67 28.02 -20.90 -14.15
CA THR A 67 28.50 -19.58 -13.76
C THR A 67 29.93 -19.66 -13.26
N ALA A 68 30.80 -18.80 -13.79
CA ALA A 68 32.13 -18.56 -13.26
C ALA A 68 32.17 -17.16 -12.62
N ILE A 69 32.65 -17.09 -11.38
CA ILE A 69 32.87 -15.83 -10.67
C ILE A 69 34.36 -15.61 -10.49
N SER A 70 34.88 -14.49 -10.98
CA SER A 70 36.27 -14.09 -10.73
C SER A 70 36.33 -13.02 -9.64
N LEU A 71 37.17 -13.26 -8.64
CA LEU A 71 37.46 -12.35 -7.53
C LEU A 71 38.92 -11.92 -7.58
N GLN A 72 39.17 -10.61 -7.55
CA GLN A 72 40.51 -10.03 -7.54
C GLN A 72 40.79 -9.36 -6.20
N SER A 73 41.38 -10.10 -5.26
CA SER A 73 41.82 -9.53 -3.98
C SER A 73 43.13 -8.74 -4.14
N LYS A 74 43.33 -7.76 -3.25
CA LYS A 74 44.63 -7.10 -3.08
C LYS A 74 45.64 -7.99 -2.36
N THR A 75 45.16 -8.90 -1.52
CA THR A 75 45.93 -10.00 -0.94
C THR A 75 46.34 -10.95 -2.07
N GLN A 76 47.64 -11.23 -2.17
CA GLN A 76 48.20 -12.07 -3.24
C GLN A 76 48.20 -13.55 -2.80
N PHE A 77 47.05 -14.20 -2.92
CA PHE A 77 46.93 -15.63 -2.63
C PHE A 77 47.68 -16.47 -3.68
N ARG A 78 48.60 -17.32 -3.23
CA ARG A 78 49.38 -18.22 -4.11
C ARG A 78 48.86 -19.65 -4.14
N GLU A 79 48.11 -20.02 -3.13
CA GLU A 79 47.43 -21.31 -3.01
C GLU A 79 46.18 -21.14 -2.13
N TYR A 80 45.33 -22.16 -2.14
CA TYR A 80 44.16 -22.17 -1.28
C TYR A 80 44.49 -22.81 0.07
N HIS A 81 44.16 -22.09 1.13
CA HIS A 81 44.19 -22.61 2.50
C HIS A 81 42.79 -22.55 3.10
N ASN A 82 42.54 -23.43 4.07
CA ASN A 82 41.30 -23.36 4.83
C ASN A 82 41.21 -22.01 5.55
N ASP A 83 39.98 -21.60 5.86
CA ASP A 83 39.65 -20.41 6.64
C ASP A 83 39.88 -19.07 5.91
N ILE A 84 40.12 -19.09 4.60
CA ILE A 84 40.03 -17.88 3.76
C ILE A 84 38.57 -17.41 3.75
N VAL A 85 38.33 -16.16 4.19
CA VAL A 85 37.01 -15.53 4.21
C VAL A 85 37.00 -14.32 3.28
N LEU A 86 36.10 -14.32 2.32
CA LEU A 86 35.93 -13.22 1.37
C LEU A 86 34.50 -12.71 1.36
N CYS A 87 34.34 -11.40 1.36
CA CYS A 87 33.07 -10.73 1.13
C CYS A 87 33.15 -9.97 -0.19
N PHE A 88 32.23 -10.23 -1.10
CA PHE A 88 32.22 -9.61 -2.43
C PHE A 88 30.83 -9.13 -2.82
N LYS A 89 30.78 -8.08 -3.63
CA LYS A 89 29.56 -7.60 -4.30
C LYS A 89 29.45 -8.25 -5.67
N ALA A 90 28.38 -9.00 -5.91
CA ALA A 90 28.16 -9.67 -7.19
C ALA A 90 27.79 -8.68 -8.30
N LYS A 91 28.46 -8.76 -9.45
CA LYS A 91 28.16 -7.92 -10.64
C LYS A 91 27.12 -8.52 -11.58
N GLY A 92 26.75 -9.78 -11.36
CA GLY A 92 25.72 -10.49 -12.09
C GLY A 92 24.97 -11.48 -11.20
N THR A 93 24.02 -12.17 -11.79
CA THR A 93 23.23 -13.22 -11.14
C THR A 93 23.75 -14.57 -11.61
N ASN A 94 23.91 -15.54 -10.70
CA ASN A 94 24.36 -16.88 -11.10
C ASN A 94 23.23 -17.67 -11.77
N VAL A 95 23.62 -18.49 -12.73
CA VAL A 95 22.82 -19.49 -13.42
C VAL A 95 23.48 -20.85 -13.18
N GLY A 96 22.70 -21.79 -12.64
CA GLY A 96 23.11 -23.16 -12.36
C GLY A 96 24.39 -23.29 -11.51
N GLY A 97 25.22 -24.28 -11.88
CA GLY A 97 26.44 -24.62 -11.16
C GLY A 97 27.41 -23.44 -11.14
N THR A 98 27.99 -23.14 -9.98
CA THR A 98 28.83 -21.94 -9.81
C THR A 98 30.23 -22.31 -9.34
N THR A 99 31.24 -21.75 -10.00
CA THR A 99 32.65 -21.81 -9.60
C THR A 99 33.19 -20.42 -9.28
N VAL A 100 34.19 -20.35 -8.41
CA VAL A 100 34.89 -19.11 -8.04
C VAL A 100 36.39 -19.29 -8.28
N SER A 101 37.01 -18.35 -8.97
CA SER A 101 38.46 -18.17 -9.00
C SER A 101 38.87 -16.95 -8.17
N LEU A 102 39.96 -17.08 -7.42
CA LEU A 102 40.55 -16.03 -6.60
C LEU A 102 41.93 -15.67 -7.15
N ASN A 103 42.15 -14.39 -7.49
CA ASN A 103 43.38 -13.91 -8.12
C ASN A 103 43.72 -14.74 -9.38
N ASP A 104 44.88 -15.39 -9.39
CA ASP A 104 45.35 -16.25 -10.47
C ASP A 104 45.20 -17.75 -10.15
N LEU A 105 44.46 -18.09 -9.08
CA LEU A 105 44.24 -19.47 -8.66
C LEU A 105 43.16 -20.15 -9.51
N GLU A 106 43.25 -21.48 -9.56
CA GLU A 106 42.26 -22.31 -10.23
C GLU A 106 40.84 -22.09 -9.70
N SER A 107 39.86 -22.26 -10.58
CA SER A 107 38.45 -22.19 -10.19
C SER A 107 38.06 -23.38 -9.30
N LYS A 108 37.37 -23.10 -8.19
CA LYS A 108 36.83 -24.13 -7.28
C LYS A 108 35.31 -23.99 -7.18
N ALA A 109 34.61 -25.10 -6.97
CA ALA A 109 33.16 -25.11 -6.91
C ALA A 109 32.62 -24.44 -5.64
N VAL A 110 31.42 -23.84 -5.77
CA VAL A 110 30.71 -23.18 -4.67
C VAL A 110 29.51 -24.02 -4.22
N TYR A 111 29.41 -24.20 -2.92
CA TYR A 111 28.33 -24.92 -2.26
C TYR A 111 27.54 -23.99 -1.35
N LYS A 112 26.27 -24.30 -1.16
CA LYS A 112 25.42 -23.77 -0.09
C LYS A 112 25.09 -24.87 0.89
N VAL A 113 24.93 -24.50 2.16
CA VAL A 113 24.39 -25.41 3.17
C VAL A 113 22.87 -25.42 3.07
N THR A 114 22.29 -26.62 3.10
CA THR A 114 20.84 -26.86 3.13
C THR A 114 20.49 -27.74 4.34
N ASP A 115 19.20 -27.89 4.62
CA ASP A 115 18.66 -28.84 5.60
C ASP A 115 19.13 -30.29 5.38
N ARG A 116 19.50 -30.63 4.13
CA ARG A 116 20.01 -31.94 3.72
C ARG A 116 21.53 -31.98 3.52
N GLY A 117 22.26 -30.96 3.97
CA GLY A 117 23.72 -30.86 3.85
C GLY A 117 24.18 -29.90 2.74
N ALA A 118 25.48 -29.96 2.40
CA ALA A 118 26.09 -29.10 1.40
C ALA A 118 25.71 -29.52 -0.03
N ARG A 119 25.26 -28.58 -0.85
CA ARG A 119 24.90 -28.80 -2.27
C ARG A 119 25.46 -27.71 -3.15
N PHE A 120 25.72 -28.03 -4.42
CA PHE A 120 26.05 -27.03 -5.43
C PHE A 120 24.96 -25.96 -5.56
N LEU A 121 25.36 -24.77 -5.97
CA LEU A 121 24.41 -23.75 -6.41
C LEU A 121 23.65 -24.22 -7.66
N SER A 122 22.40 -23.78 -7.75
CA SER A 122 21.44 -24.18 -8.78
C SER A 122 20.96 -23.02 -9.65
N GLY A 123 21.44 -21.80 -9.38
CA GLY A 123 21.04 -20.57 -10.08
C GLY A 123 20.08 -19.73 -9.24
N GLY A 124 20.32 -18.43 -9.22
CA GLY A 124 19.52 -17.44 -8.49
C GLY A 124 19.88 -17.25 -7.02
N GLU A 125 20.86 -17.99 -6.47
CA GLU A 125 21.30 -17.79 -5.09
C GLU A 125 22.19 -16.54 -4.94
N ILE A 126 22.87 -16.14 -6.02
CA ILE A 126 23.69 -14.93 -6.10
C ILE A 126 22.98 -13.96 -7.03
N GLN A 127 22.70 -12.76 -6.54
CA GLN A 127 21.95 -11.71 -7.22
C GLN A 127 22.84 -10.50 -7.48
N LYS A 128 22.68 -9.92 -8.67
CA LYS A 128 23.39 -8.71 -9.06
C LYS A 128 23.18 -7.58 -8.05
N GLY A 129 24.28 -6.99 -7.58
CA GLY A 129 24.29 -5.85 -6.69
C GLY A 129 24.26 -6.19 -5.20
N CYS A 130 24.03 -7.45 -4.83
CA CYS A 130 24.05 -7.92 -3.45
C CYS A 130 25.47 -8.32 -3.01
N ILE A 131 25.68 -8.33 -1.68
CA ILE A 131 26.95 -8.69 -1.04
C ILE A 131 26.84 -10.12 -0.50
N TYR A 132 27.85 -10.93 -0.78
CA TYR A 132 27.93 -12.33 -0.38
C TYR A 132 29.23 -12.62 0.35
N SER A 133 29.17 -13.55 1.30
CA SER A 133 30.32 -14.05 2.05
C SER A 133 30.64 -15.49 1.65
N LEU A 134 31.90 -15.73 1.32
CA LEU A 134 32.46 -17.03 0.97
C LEU A 134 33.51 -17.43 2.00
N ILE A 135 33.49 -18.70 2.38
CA ILE A 135 34.53 -19.32 3.22
C ILE A 135 35.12 -20.48 2.45
N TYR A 136 36.44 -20.53 2.31
CA TYR A 136 37.12 -21.69 1.73
C TYR A 136 37.45 -22.68 2.84
N ASN A 137 36.95 -23.91 2.71
CA ASN A 137 37.31 -24.98 3.64
C ASN A 137 37.18 -26.34 2.96
N HIS A 138 38.08 -27.27 3.27
CA HIS A 138 38.11 -28.64 2.77
C HIS A 138 38.05 -28.73 1.23
N GLY A 139 38.77 -27.84 0.55
CA GLY A 139 38.90 -27.86 -0.92
C GLY A 139 37.76 -27.19 -1.69
N VAL A 140 36.76 -26.62 -1.01
CA VAL A 140 35.56 -26.05 -1.63
C VAL A 140 35.21 -24.67 -1.07
N TRP A 141 34.52 -23.86 -1.88
CA TRP A 141 33.93 -22.61 -1.43
C TRP A 141 32.54 -22.85 -0.83
N GLN A 142 32.27 -22.27 0.33
CA GLN A 142 30.97 -22.30 0.97
C GLN A 142 30.36 -20.89 0.98
N LEU A 143 29.16 -20.76 0.42
CA LEU A 143 28.37 -19.54 0.40
C LEU A 143 27.53 -19.44 1.67
N MET A 144 27.78 -18.41 2.48
CA MET A 144 27.18 -18.26 3.82
C MET A 144 25.78 -17.67 3.80
N ASN A 145 25.49 -16.81 2.83
CA ASN A 145 24.24 -16.08 2.73
C ASN A 145 23.60 -16.21 1.33
N PRO A 146 23.30 -17.45 0.87
CA PRO A 146 22.61 -17.64 -0.39
C PRO A 146 21.25 -16.93 -0.36
N THR A 147 20.90 -16.26 -1.45
CA THR A 147 19.56 -15.71 -1.63
C THR A 147 18.57 -16.88 -1.60
N PRO A 148 17.53 -16.84 -0.75
CA PRO A 148 16.52 -17.88 -0.74
C PRO A 148 15.90 -18.03 -2.13
N LEU A 149 16.10 -19.20 -2.75
CA LEU A 149 15.37 -19.55 -3.96
C LEU A 149 13.92 -19.79 -3.55
N SER A 150 13.01 -18.98 -4.09
CA SER A 150 11.60 -19.02 -3.71
C SER A 150 10.96 -20.37 -4.01
N SER A 151 10.90 -21.23 -2.99
CA SER A 151 9.76 -22.12 -2.72
C SER A 151 9.20 -21.94 -1.31
N ALA A 152 9.78 -21.03 -0.50
CA ALA A 152 9.25 -20.63 0.79
C ALA A 152 8.34 -19.40 0.61
N PRO A 153 7.23 -19.28 1.37
CA PRO A 153 6.28 -18.21 1.18
C PRO A 153 7.00 -16.88 1.40
N VAL A 154 6.94 -16.01 0.38
CA VAL A 154 7.08 -14.58 0.61
C VAL A 154 6.17 -14.28 1.79
N VAL A 155 6.70 -13.74 2.88
CA VAL A 155 5.82 -13.20 3.94
C VAL A 155 5.00 -12.14 3.23
N ALA A 156 3.78 -12.52 2.85
CA ALA A 156 2.94 -11.71 2.03
C ALA A 156 2.66 -10.48 2.90
N ARG A 157 3.27 -9.35 2.53
CA ARG A 157 3.10 -8.08 3.26
C ARG A 157 1.62 -7.76 3.47
N TYR A 158 0.79 -8.32 2.59
CA TYR A 158 -0.66 -8.43 2.71
C TYR A 158 -1.09 -9.87 2.39
N PRO A 159 -1.93 -10.51 3.23
CA PRO A 159 -2.49 -11.83 2.91
C PRO A 159 -3.32 -11.78 1.61
N SER A 160 -3.39 -12.92 0.91
CA SER A 160 -4.28 -13.04 -0.26
C SER A 160 -5.73 -12.74 0.14
N GLY A 161 -6.48 -12.07 -0.74
CA GLY A 161 -7.82 -11.55 -0.45
C GLY A 161 -7.83 -10.14 0.16
N THR A 162 -6.67 -9.55 0.49
CA THR A 162 -6.61 -8.16 0.95
C THR A 162 -7.07 -7.21 -0.16
N ILE A 163 -8.01 -6.31 0.16
CA ILE A 163 -8.42 -5.22 -0.74
C ILE A 163 -7.53 -4.00 -0.46
N GLY A 164 -6.84 -3.53 -1.50
CA GLY A 164 -5.97 -2.36 -1.47
C GLY A 164 -6.56 -1.21 -2.28
N VAL A 165 -6.20 0.02 -1.87
CA VAL A 165 -6.58 1.27 -2.54
C VAL A 165 -5.39 1.82 -3.30
N PHE A 166 -5.59 2.12 -4.59
CA PHE A 166 -4.53 2.55 -5.49
C PHE A 166 -4.86 3.90 -6.12
N ALA A 167 -3.88 4.81 -6.07
CA ALA A 167 -3.91 6.09 -6.78
C ALA A 167 -3.47 5.96 -8.26
N MET A 168 -3.20 4.73 -8.73
CA MET A 168 -2.77 4.43 -10.09
C MET A 168 -3.76 3.49 -10.79
N GLN A 169 -3.85 3.61 -12.12
CA GLN A 169 -4.72 2.76 -12.94
C GLN A 169 -4.07 1.42 -13.32
N SER A 170 -2.75 1.41 -13.51
CA SER A 170 -1.99 0.19 -13.78
C SER A 170 -1.62 -0.48 -12.47
N LEU A 171 -2.04 -1.73 -12.29
CA LEU A 171 -1.83 -2.45 -11.04
C LEU A 171 -0.44 -3.11 -11.01
N PRO A 172 0.22 -3.15 -9.85
CA PRO A 172 1.48 -3.87 -9.68
C PRO A 172 1.23 -5.38 -9.77
N SER A 173 2.27 -6.14 -10.08
CA SER A 173 2.19 -7.60 -10.16
C SER A 173 1.65 -8.22 -8.86
N GLY A 174 0.82 -9.24 -8.99
CA GLY A 174 0.18 -9.92 -7.86
C GLY A 174 -1.08 -9.25 -7.31
N TRP A 175 -1.70 -8.34 -8.08
CA TRP A 175 -2.98 -7.71 -7.76
C TRP A 175 -3.95 -7.83 -8.94
N LEU A 176 -5.22 -8.06 -8.63
CA LEU A 176 -6.31 -8.10 -9.61
C LEU A 176 -7.27 -6.95 -9.34
N LEU A 177 -7.82 -6.37 -10.41
CA LEU A 177 -8.83 -5.33 -10.30
C LEU A 177 -10.10 -5.89 -9.64
N CYS A 178 -10.73 -5.13 -8.75
CA CYS A 178 -12.04 -5.49 -8.20
C CYS A 178 -13.16 -5.09 -9.18
N ASP A 179 -13.28 -5.82 -10.30
CA ASP A 179 -14.21 -5.57 -11.40
C ASP A 179 -15.27 -6.67 -11.60
N GLY A 180 -15.40 -7.60 -10.65
CA GLY A 180 -16.35 -8.71 -10.73
C GLY A 180 -15.92 -9.87 -11.62
N LYS A 181 -14.73 -9.83 -12.23
CA LYS A 181 -14.28 -10.84 -13.20
C LYS A 181 -14.07 -12.22 -12.57
N ALA A 182 -14.29 -13.27 -13.37
CA ALA A 182 -14.04 -14.65 -13.00
C ALA A 182 -12.60 -15.09 -13.28
N TYR A 183 -11.98 -15.76 -12.32
CA TYR A 183 -10.61 -16.29 -12.38
C TYR A 183 -10.57 -17.79 -12.07
N SER A 184 -9.52 -18.47 -12.53
CA SER A 184 -9.33 -19.91 -12.30
C SER A 184 -8.95 -20.20 -10.85
N ARG A 185 -9.56 -21.22 -10.25
CA ARG A 185 -9.22 -21.70 -8.89
C ARG A 185 -7.84 -22.35 -8.84
N SER A 186 -7.38 -22.98 -9.92
CA SER A 186 -6.05 -23.58 -9.98
C SER A 186 -4.95 -22.52 -10.04
N ASP A 187 -5.20 -21.46 -10.80
CA ASP A 187 -4.18 -20.44 -11.07
C ASP A 187 -4.09 -19.43 -9.92
N TYR A 188 -5.18 -19.26 -9.17
CA TYR A 188 -5.29 -18.35 -8.02
C TYR A 188 -5.83 -19.10 -6.79
N SER A 189 -5.18 -20.21 -6.42
CA SER A 189 -5.63 -21.08 -5.32
C SER A 189 -5.67 -20.38 -3.97
N ASP A 190 -4.66 -19.57 -3.65
CA ASP A 190 -4.58 -18.84 -2.38
C ASP A 190 -5.71 -17.81 -2.25
N LEU A 191 -5.98 -17.08 -3.33
CA LEU A 191 -7.08 -16.12 -3.37
C LEU A 191 -8.45 -16.80 -3.27
N TYR A 192 -8.64 -17.92 -3.97
CA TYR A 192 -9.86 -18.72 -3.85
C TYR A 192 -10.06 -19.23 -2.42
N ASN A 193 -9.01 -19.74 -1.78
CA ASN A 193 -9.07 -20.20 -0.39
C ASN A 193 -9.44 -19.05 0.58
N ALA A 194 -9.03 -17.81 0.26
CA ALA A 194 -9.31 -16.65 1.09
C ALA A 194 -10.75 -16.12 0.94
N ILE A 195 -11.29 -16.03 -0.28
CA ILE A 195 -12.58 -15.34 -0.52
C ILE A 195 -13.72 -16.28 -0.96
N GLY A 196 -13.39 -17.51 -1.35
CA GLY A 196 -14.35 -18.50 -1.84
C GLY A 196 -15.16 -18.00 -3.03
N THR A 197 -16.46 -18.26 -3.00
CA THR A 197 -17.44 -17.87 -4.02
C THR A 197 -18.35 -16.73 -3.57
N ARG A 198 -17.98 -15.99 -2.52
CA ARG A 198 -18.83 -14.93 -1.94
C ARG A 198 -19.20 -13.86 -2.96
N TRP A 199 -18.29 -13.56 -3.87
CA TRP A 199 -18.43 -12.49 -4.87
C TRP A 199 -18.99 -12.99 -6.21
N GLY A 200 -19.55 -14.20 -6.22
CA GLY A 200 -20.13 -14.84 -7.40
C GLY A 200 -19.40 -16.12 -7.82
N GLY A 201 -19.83 -16.68 -8.94
CA GLY A 201 -19.33 -17.95 -9.49
C GLY A 201 -20.38 -19.06 -9.49
N SER A 202 -21.59 -18.75 -9.92
CA SER A 202 -22.74 -19.68 -9.89
C SER A 202 -22.53 -20.96 -10.71
N ASP A 203 -21.62 -20.96 -11.70
CA ASP A 203 -21.65 -21.95 -12.78
C ASP A 203 -20.35 -22.74 -13.03
N SER A 204 -19.29 -22.64 -12.21
CA SER A 204 -18.11 -23.48 -12.50
C SER A 204 -17.28 -23.88 -11.29
N TRP A 205 -17.20 -25.19 -11.08
CA TRP A 205 -16.28 -25.88 -10.18
C TRP A 205 -14.80 -25.47 -10.37
N THR A 206 -14.48 -24.78 -11.47
CA THR A 206 -13.13 -24.36 -11.85
C THR A 206 -12.86 -22.87 -11.67
N LYS A 207 -13.87 -22.01 -11.46
CA LYS A 207 -13.68 -20.56 -11.33
C LYS A 207 -14.34 -19.95 -10.10
N PHE A 208 -13.93 -18.74 -9.76
CA PHE A 208 -14.51 -17.88 -8.73
C PHE A 208 -14.40 -16.42 -9.17
N ASN A 209 -15.21 -15.54 -8.59
CA ASN A 209 -15.22 -14.12 -8.95
C ASN A 209 -14.50 -13.29 -7.89
N VAL A 210 -13.81 -12.23 -8.33
CA VAL A 210 -13.36 -11.15 -7.45
C VAL A 210 -14.53 -10.19 -7.15
N PRO A 211 -14.45 -9.35 -6.11
CA PRO A 211 -15.45 -8.30 -5.87
C PRO A 211 -15.61 -7.37 -7.07
N ASP A 212 -16.82 -6.83 -7.31
CA ASP A 212 -17.01 -5.65 -8.16
C ASP A 212 -17.22 -4.43 -7.27
N LEU A 213 -16.18 -3.59 -7.16
CA LEU A 213 -16.17 -2.42 -6.27
C LEU A 213 -16.13 -1.10 -7.05
N ARG A 214 -16.44 -1.14 -8.35
CA ARG A 214 -16.46 0.07 -9.17
C ARG A 214 -17.69 0.89 -8.82
N GLY A 215 -17.48 2.16 -8.47
CA GLY A 215 -18.56 3.10 -8.13
C GLY A 215 -19.23 2.85 -6.78
N VAL A 216 -18.68 1.99 -5.92
CA VAL A 216 -19.23 1.72 -4.58
C VAL A 216 -18.37 2.33 -3.47
N PHE A 217 -19.01 2.69 -2.37
CA PHE A 217 -18.33 3.04 -1.13
C PHE A 217 -18.20 1.80 -0.26
N LEU A 218 -16.98 1.54 0.21
CA LEU A 218 -16.74 0.48 1.18
C LEU A 218 -17.13 0.95 2.58
N ARG A 219 -17.75 0.03 3.32
CA ARG A 219 -18.21 0.20 4.69
C ARG A 219 -17.82 -1.03 5.50
N GLY A 220 -17.57 -0.83 6.79
CA GLY A 220 -17.36 -1.94 7.72
C GLY A 220 -18.59 -2.85 7.79
N VAL A 221 -18.36 -4.15 7.97
CA VAL A 221 -19.39 -5.08 8.43
C VAL A 221 -19.64 -4.81 9.92
N ASP A 222 -20.90 -4.83 10.35
CA ASP A 222 -21.27 -4.48 11.74
C ASP A 222 -20.76 -5.51 12.75
N ASP A 223 -20.86 -6.80 12.40
CA ASP A 223 -20.33 -7.93 13.18
C ASP A 223 -20.64 -7.82 14.69
N ASP A 224 -21.94 -7.78 15.01
CA ASP A 224 -22.51 -7.66 16.36
C ASP A 224 -22.31 -6.33 17.10
N ARG A 225 -21.75 -5.30 16.44
CA ARG A 225 -21.67 -3.94 17.03
C ARG A 225 -23.04 -3.25 17.20
N LYS A 226 -24.07 -3.71 16.48
CA LYS A 226 -25.48 -3.28 16.54
C LYS A 226 -25.74 -1.84 16.07
N ILE A 227 -24.82 -1.26 15.31
CA ILE A 227 -25.06 0.02 14.61
C ILE A 227 -25.77 -0.25 13.28
N ASP A 228 -25.42 -1.36 12.63
CA ASP A 228 -26.02 -1.76 11.36
C ASP A 228 -26.30 -3.27 11.28
N PRO A 229 -27.23 -3.77 12.09
CA PRO A 229 -27.43 -5.21 12.29
C PRO A 229 -28.07 -5.92 11.08
N TRP A 230 -28.65 -5.19 10.13
CA TRP A 230 -29.41 -5.75 9.01
C TRP A 230 -28.56 -5.98 7.76
N ARG A 231 -27.27 -5.64 7.81
CA ARG A 231 -26.37 -5.69 6.65
C ARG A 231 -25.27 -6.72 6.86
N SER A 232 -25.28 -7.73 6.01
CA SER A 232 -24.31 -8.82 6.06
C SER A 232 -23.05 -8.51 5.24
N PHE A 233 -21.99 -9.29 5.44
CA PHE A 233 -20.75 -9.20 4.66
C PHE A 233 -21.03 -9.18 3.13
N GLY A 234 -20.33 -8.37 2.34
CA GLY A 234 -20.44 -8.41 0.87
C GLY A 234 -21.84 -8.13 0.27
N THR A 235 -22.79 -7.57 1.02
CA THR A 235 -24.08 -7.13 0.46
C THR A 235 -24.03 -5.66 0.06
N LEU A 236 -24.69 -5.30 -1.04
CA LEU A 236 -24.84 -3.90 -1.47
C LEU A 236 -25.99 -3.22 -0.72
N GLN A 237 -25.83 -1.93 -0.48
CA GLN A 237 -26.87 -1.04 0.02
C GLN A 237 -27.16 0.02 -1.05
N ASN A 238 -28.44 0.15 -1.42
CA ASN A 238 -28.90 1.26 -2.25
C ASN A 238 -28.92 2.58 -1.47
N ASP A 239 -28.95 3.69 -2.19
CA ASP A 239 -29.09 5.01 -1.58
C ASP A 239 -30.40 5.09 -0.75
N SER A 240 -30.33 5.82 0.36
CA SER A 240 -31.46 6.03 1.24
C SER A 240 -31.27 7.37 1.95
N ILE A 241 -32.35 8.16 2.02
CA ILE A 241 -32.43 9.37 2.81
C ILE A 241 -33.24 9.04 4.06
N LYS A 242 -32.76 9.49 5.23
CA LYS A 242 -33.49 9.28 6.48
C LYS A 242 -34.87 9.92 6.36
N THR A 243 -35.90 9.19 6.77
CA THR A 243 -37.27 9.72 6.86
C THR A 243 -37.27 10.96 7.73
N HIS A 244 -37.94 12.00 7.27
CA HIS A 244 -38.09 13.26 7.97
C HIS A 244 -39.42 13.90 7.58
N ASP A 245 -39.95 14.73 8.48
CA ASP A 245 -41.22 15.41 8.29
C ASP A 245 -40.99 16.87 7.89
N HIS A 246 -41.87 17.38 7.03
CA HIS A 246 -41.94 18.80 6.70
C HIS A 246 -43.21 19.38 7.32
N GLY A 247 -43.05 20.34 8.23
CA GLY A 247 -44.16 21.10 8.79
C GLY A 247 -44.46 22.31 7.91
N GLY A 248 -45.72 22.45 7.50
CA GLY A 248 -46.25 23.66 6.89
C GLY A 248 -47.45 24.17 7.68
N GLU A 249 -47.48 25.45 8.00
CA GLU A 249 -48.65 26.10 8.61
C GLU A 249 -49.64 26.46 7.48
N THR A 250 -50.87 25.95 7.54
CA THR A 250 -51.95 26.37 6.63
C THR A 250 -52.94 27.26 7.37
N PHE A 251 -53.11 28.48 6.88
CA PHE A 251 -54.12 29.40 7.40
C PHE A 251 -55.43 29.20 6.62
N SER A 252 -56.45 28.68 7.31
CA SER A 252 -57.78 28.51 6.73
C SER A 252 -58.72 29.59 7.26
N ILE A 253 -59.24 30.44 6.38
CA ILE A 253 -60.30 31.38 6.72
C ILE A 253 -61.62 30.60 6.72
N LEU A 254 -62.17 30.35 7.90
CA LEU A 254 -63.55 29.87 8.03
C LEU A 254 -64.46 31.09 8.04
N ASN A 255 -65.24 31.28 6.98
CA ASN A 255 -66.38 32.19 7.02
C ASN A 255 -67.43 31.57 7.94
N SER A 256 -67.44 31.96 9.22
CA SER A 256 -68.43 31.49 10.18
C SER A 256 -69.70 32.32 10.07
N GLU A 257 -70.56 32.08 9.09
CA GLU A 257 -71.97 32.46 9.24
C GLU A 257 -72.85 31.31 8.76
N GLY A 258 -73.39 30.57 9.74
CA GLY A 258 -74.56 29.75 9.54
C GLY A 258 -75.72 30.68 9.16
N GLY A 259 -75.98 30.77 7.86
CA GLY A 259 -77.07 31.54 7.29
C GLY A 259 -77.14 31.18 5.82
N SER A 260 -78.25 30.58 5.41
CA SER A 260 -78.55 30.21 4.04
C SER A 260 -78.71 31.47 3.18
N GLU A 261 -77.61 32.13 2.81
CA GLU A 261 -77.54 33.16 1.77
C GLU A 261 -76.08 33.60 1.58
N SER A 262 -75.35 32.98 0.64
CA SER A 262 -74.07 33.53 0.18
C SER A 262 -73.97 33.43 -1.33
N TRP A 263 -74.18 34.60 -1.95
CA TRP A 263 -74.12 34.88 -3.37
C TRP A 263 -72.69 34.80 -3.94
N HIS A 264 -72.59 34.41 -5.22
CA HIS A 264 -71.36 34.46 -6.03
C HIS A 264 -71.10 35.90 -6.49
N GLY A 265 -70.15 36.60 -5.84
CA GLY A 265 -69.68 37.93 -6.27
C GLY A 265 -68.21 38.14 -5.95
N ASN A 266 -67.53 38.99 -6.73
CA ASN A 266 -66.12 39.33 -6.58
C ASN A 266 -65.88 40.09 -5.26
N ILE A 267 -65.56 39.38 -4.18
CA ILE A 267 -65.10 39.97 -2.93
C ILE A 267 -63.63 40.40 -3.07
N THR A 268 -63.32 41.64 -2.71
CA THR A 268 -61.95 42.14 -2.56
C THR A 268 -61.66 42.32 -1.07
N ILE A 269 -60.70 41.56 -0.54
CA ILE A 269 -60.28 41.62 0.87
C ILE A 269 -58.96 42.40 0.95
N LEU A 270 -58.97 43.55 1.63
CA LEU A 270 -57.76 44.30 1.97
C LEU A 270 -57.36 44.07 3.42
N TRP A 271 -56.10 43.70 3.64
CA TRP A 271 -55.52 43.45 4.96
C TRP A 271 -54.67 44.63 5.43
N GLY A 272 -54.75 44.99 6.71
CA GLY A 272 -53.83 45.94 7.35
C GLY A 272 -54.10 47.42 7.09
N TYR A 273 -55.25 47.78 6.51
CA TYR A 273 -55.68 49.16 6.30
C TYR A 273 -57.06 49.37 6.90
N GLU A 274 -57.29 50.49 7.57
CA GLU A 274 -58.64 51.01 7.84
C GLU A 274 -58.99 52.01 6.74
N LEU A 275 -60.11 51.78 6.06
CA LEU A 275 -60.67 52.72 5.10
C LEU A 275 -61.83 53.43 5.77
N ASN A 276 -61.83 54.76 5.74
CA ASN A 276 -63.03 55.51 6.08
C ASN A 276 -64.07 55.41 4.94
N ASP A 277 -65.32 55.79 5.22
CA ASP A 277 -66.44 55.60 4.30
C ASP A 277 -66.22 56.26 2.92
N GLN A 278 -65.59 57.44 2.86
CA GLN A 278 -65.28 58.10 1.60
C GLN A 278 -64.18 57.37 0.80
N GLN A 279 -63.17 56.84 1.48
CA GLN A 279 -62.11 56.05 0.83
C GLN A 279 -62.65 54.72 0.30
N ARG A 280 -63.56 54.08 1.05
CA ARG A 280 -64.23 52.83 0.64
C ARG A 280 -65.10 53.03 -0.60
N LEU A 281 -65.86 54.13 -0.66
CA LEU A 281 -66.67 54.50 -1.82
C LEU A 281 -65.81 54.76 -3.08
N LYS A 282 -64.72 55.52 -2.95
CA LYS A 282 -63.80 55.78 -4.08
C LYS A 282 -63.12 54.51 -4.59
N LEU A 283 -62.76 53.61 -3.68
CA LEU A 283 -62.15 52.33 -4.04
C LEU A 283 -63.15 51.42 -4.75
N ALA A 284 -64.40 51.39 -4.26
CA ALA A 284 -65.50 50.65 -4.87
C ALA A 284 -65.78 51.08 -6.31
N GLU A 285 -65.85 52.39 -6.54
CA GLU A 285 -66.00 52.97 -7.89
C GLU A 285 -64.85 52.56 -8.81
N ARG A 286 -63.60 52.64 -8.33
CA ARG A 286 -62.41 52.30 -9.12
C ARG A 286 -62.31 50.81 -9.46
N LEU A 287 -62.79 49.94 -8.57
CA LEU A 287 -62.77 48.49 -8.74
C LEU A 287 -64.03 47.94 -9.41
N GLY A 288 -65.05 48.78 -9.64
CA GLY A 288 -66.33 48.36 -10.22
C GLY A 288 -67.14 47.42 -9.32
N VAL A 289 -66.95 47.50 -8.00
CA VAL A 289 -67.69 46.71 -7.00
C VAL A 289 -68.51 47.63 -6.11
N LYS A 290 -69.52 47.11 -5.41
CA LYS A 290 -70.25 47.93 -4.44
C LYS A 290 -69.40 48.15 -3.19
N ALA A 291 -69.53 49.33 -2.56
CA ALA A 291 -68.74 49.66 -1.37
C ALA A 291 -69.05 48.74 -0.17
N GLU A 292 -70.28 48.26 -0.07
CA GLU A 292 -70.74 47.28 0.92
C GLU A 292 -70.02 45.92 0.81
N ASP A 293 -69.58 45.56 -0.40
CA ASP A 293 -68.91 44.29 -0.70
C ASP A 293 -67.41 44.32 -0.39
N ILE A 294 -66.83 45.50 -0.14
CA ILE A 294 -65.43 45.63 0.30
C ILE A 294 -65.36 45.37 1.80
N ARG A 295 -64.95 44.17 2.22
CA ARG A 295 -64.76 43.85 3.64
C ARG A 295 -63.37 44.29 4.11
N VAL A 296 -63.33 45.06 5.20
CA VAL A 296 -62.08 45.56 5.80
C VAL A 296 -61.96 44.97 7.20
N HIS A 297 -60.88 44.24 7.46
CA HIS A 297 -60.62 43.63 8.75
C HIS A 297 -59.52 44.40 9.49
N HIS A 298 -59.88 45.06 10.60
CA HIS A 298 -58.95 45.91 11.38
C HIS A 298 -58.14 45.16 12.44
N LYS A 299 -58.34 43.84 12.60
CA LYS A 299 -57.64 43.04 13.62
C LYS A 299 -57.04 41.78 13.01
N LEU A 300 -55.75 41.84 12.72
CA LEU A 300 -54.87 40.72 13.04
C LEU A 300 -54.64 40.79 14.57
N ALA A 301 -55.56 40.23 15.34
CA ALA A 301 -55.36 40.07 16.78
C ALA A 301 -54.35 38.95 16.99
N PHE A 302 -53.08 39.32 16.95
CA PHE A 302 -52.01 38.43 17.36
C PHE A 302 -51.89 38.47 18.88
N PRO A 303 -51.93 37.33 19.60
CA PRO A 303 -51.37 37.31 20.94
C PRO A 303 -49.90 37.72 20.81
N HIS A 304 -49.52 38.71 21.62
CA HIS A 304 -48.16 39.21 21.74
C HIS A 304 -47.17 38.05 21.96
N SER A 305 -46.46 37.67 20.90
CA SER A 305 -45.00 37.66 20.85
C SER A 305 -44.55 37.01 19.54
N HIS A 306 -44.04 37.83 18.62
CA HIS A 306 -43.27 37.47 17.43
C HIS A 306 -44.02 36.90 16.21
N LEU A 307 -44.75 37.76 15.48
CA LEU A 307 -44.90 37.53 14.03
C LEU A 307 -43.84 38.29 13.26
N ARG A 308 -42.88 37.53 12.73
CA ARG A 308 -42.24 37.89 11.47
C ARG A 308 -43.10 37.28 10.38
N MET A 309 -43.83 38.12 9.64
CA MET A 309 -44.25 37.71 8.30
C MET A 309 -42.97 37.62 7.47
N GLN A 310 -42.61 36.40 7.11
CA GLN A 310 -41.49 36.12 6.23
C GLN A 310 -42.11 35.59 4.95
N ASP A 311 -41.80 36.21 3.82
CA ASP A 311 -42.14 35.65 2.52
C ASP A 311 -41.67 34.19 2.52
N VAL A 312 -42.58 33.24 2.29
CA VAL A 312 -42.17 31.88 1.94
C VAL A 312 -41.72 31.95 0.49
N VAL A 313 -40.54 32.52 0.31
CA VAL A 313 -39.79 32.32 -0.91
C VAL A 313 -39.40 30.85 -0.87
N LEU A 314 -39.95 30.03 -1.77
CA LEU A 314 -39.33 28.75 -2.13
C LEU A 314 -38.04 29.07 -2.89
N GLU A 315 -37.14 29.79 -2.26
CA GLU A 315 -35.76 29.83 -2.67
C GLU A 315 -35.27 28.41 -2.48
N GLY A 316 -34.67 27.85 -3.54
CA GLY A 316 -33.92 26.61 -3.39
C GLY A 316 -32.82 26.85 -2.36
N VAL A 317 -33.11 26.58 -1.09
CA VAL A 317 -32.15 26.53 0.02
C VAL A 317 -31.33 25.26 -0.08
N GLY A 318 -30.91 24.92 -1.30
CA GLY A 318 -29.77 24.07 -1.52
C GLY A 318 -28.58 24.81 -0.94
N SER A 319 -28.33 24.61 0.35
CA SER A 319 -27.01 24.82 0.92
C SER A 319 -25.99 24.16 0.00
N ALA A 320 -24.77 24.70 -0.07
CA ALA A 320 -23.65 24.00 -0.70
C ALA A 320 -23.72 22.51 -0.35
N GLU A 321 -23.65 21.66 -1.37
CA GLU A 321 -23.87 20.22 -1.24
C GLU A 321 -23.17 19.65 0.00
N THR A 322 -23.95 19.31 1.03
CA THR A 322 -23.44 18.83 2.32
C THR A 322 -23.16 17.34 2.31
N ARG A 323 -23.47 16.66 1.19
CA ARG A 323 -23.08 15.27 0.97
C ARG A 323 -21.54 15.21 0.92
N PRO A 324 -20.91 14.15 1.47
CA PRO A 324 -19.47 13.97 1.36
C PRO A 324 -19.00 14.11 -0.09
N ILE A 325 -18.02 14.98 -0.34
CA ILE A 325 -17.35 15.06 -1.64
C ILE A 325 -16.51 13.79 -1.78
N ASN A 326 -16.82 12.99 -2.79
CA ASN A 326 -16.16 11.70 -2.99
C ASN A 326 -15.20 11.74 -4.17
N MET A 327 -14.05 11.08 -4.03
CA MET A 327 -13.06 10.91 -5.08
C MET A 327 -12.90 9.42 -5.40
N SER A 328 -12.92 9.08 -6.70
CA SER A 328 -12.74 7.70 -7.15
C SER A 328 -11.26 7.28 -7.12
N VAL A 329 -11.01 6.10 -6.57
CA VAL A 329 -9.71 5.42 -6.53
C VAL A 329 -9.88 3.99 -7.02
N VAL A 330 -8.78 3.34 -7.41
CA VAL A 330 -8.84 1.96 -7.90
C VAL A 330 -8.79 1.01 -6.71
N PHE A 331 -9.78 0.12 -6.62
CA PHE A 331 -9.74 -1.02 -5.70
C PHE A 331 -9.19 -2.25 -6.40
N ALA A 332 -8.21 -2.89 -5.77
CA ALA A 332 -7.65 -4.14 -6.26
C ALA A 332 -7.50 -5.15 -5.11
N ILE A 333 -7.52 -6.43 -5.43
CA ILE A 333 -7.42 -7.53 -4.49
C ILE A 333 -6.09 -8.27 -4.67
N LYS A 334 -5.41 -8.56 -3.56
CA LYS A 334 -4.14 -9.29 -3.56
C LYS A 334 -4.39 -10.75 -3.94
N THR A 335 -3.65 -11.23 -4.94
CA THR A 335 -3.65 -12.65 -5.35
C THR A 335 -2.79 -13.50 -4.45
#